data_AF-A0A439UX54-F1
#
_entry.id   AF-A0A439UX54-F1
#
_cell.length_a   1.000
_cell.length_b   1.000
_cell.length_c   1.000
_cell.angle_alpha   90.00
_cell.angle_beta   90.00
_cell.angle_gamma   90.00
#
_symmetry.space_group_name_H-M   'P 1'
#
loop_
_entity.id
_entity.type
_entity.pdbx_description
1 polymer ?
#
loop_
_entity_poly.entity_id
_entity_poly.type
_entity_poly.pdbx_seq_one_letter_code
_entity_poly.pdbx_strand_id
1 'polypeptide(L)'
;MSGIMNLANPSGLLKNLQHESALFAQDPNDSYAAINALRDAYHLREWIWHDRLQADAGLQTRVMGAPGNEAAWNTWVNSNCNDFKLVRELCNGSKHFEPDTNGVIQGFERSTLSGGARLSDNFKTSDASFYVRDKNNIAKRIADIVSNVETFWRKLFHDHPGLA
;
A
#
# COMPACT_ATOMS: atom_id res chain seq x y z
N MET A 1 4.68 5.96 23.44
CA MET A 1 4.37 4.65 24.05
C MET A 1 4.35 3.63 22.92
N SER A 2 5.35 2.74 22.84
CA SER A 2 5.38 1.66 21.86
C SER A 2 4.50 0.53 22.40
N GLY A 3 3.22 0.55 22.03
CA GLY A 3 2.34 -0.59 22.23
C GLY A 3 2.66 -1.62 21.15
N ILE A 4 3.15 -2.79 21.55
CA ILE A 4 3.35 -3.93 20.64
C ILE A 4 2.00 -4.21 19.96
N MET A 5 1.86 -3.84 18.68
CA MET A 5 0.67 -4.21 17.92
C MET A 5 0.73 -5.70 17.65
N ASN A 6 -0.31 -6.40 18.09
CA ASN A 6 -0.45 -7.83 17.87
C ASN A 6 -0.80 -8.07 16.39
N LEU A 7 0.25 -8.26 15.57
CA LEU A 7 0.16 -8.62 14.15
C LEU A 7 -0.22 -10.10 14.00
N ALA A 8 -1.30 -10.56 14.63
CA ALA A 8 -1.74 -11.96 14.55
C ALA A 8 -2.88 -12.18 13.55
N ASN A 9 -3.45 -11.11 12.99
CA ASN A 9 -4.57 -11.16 12.06
C ASN A 9 -4.64 -9.89 11.20
N PRO A 10 -5.45 -9.89 10.12
CA PRO A 10 -5.61 -8.74 9.24
C PRO A 10 -6.07 -7.45 9.96
N SER A 11 -6.91 -7.55 11.00
CA SER A 11 -7.34 -6.37 11.79
C SER A 11 -6.19 -5.68 12.53
N GLY A 12 -5.22 -6.46 13.03
CA GLY A 12 -4.03 -5.93 13.68
C GLY A 12 -3.18 -5.11 12.69
N LEU A 13 -3.01 -5.64 11.47
CA LEU A 13 -2.28 -4.95 10.42
C LEU A 13 -3.02 -3.71 9.91
N LEU A 14 -4.36 -3.71 9.87
CA LEU A 14 -5.16 -2.52 9.57
C LEU A 14 -4.94 -1.41 10.60
N LYS A 15 -4.89 -1.75 11.88
CA LYS A 15 -4.58 -0.77 12.94
C LYS A 15 -3.18 -0.19 12.79
N ASN A 16 -2.20 -0.99 12.37
CA ASN A 16 -0.85 -0.49 12.10
C ASN A 16 -0.84 0.47 10.91
N LEU A 17 -1.50 0.10 9.81
CA LEU A 17 -1.67 0.99 8.66
C LEU A 17 -2.32 2.33 9.06
N GLN A 18 -3.38 2.31 9.86
CA GLN A 18 -4.03 3.52 10.37
C GLN A 18 -3.08 4.38 11.21
N HIS A 19 -2.26 3.75 12.04
CA HIS A 19 -1.29 4.45 12.88
C HIS A 19 -0.19 5.11 12.04
N GLU A 20 0.43 4.37 11.13
CA GLU A 20 1.50 4.88 10.26
C GLU A 20 0.98 5.96 9.31
N SER A 21 -0.23 5.79 8.77
CA SER A 21 -0.92 6.82 7.99
C SER A 21 -1.14 8.11 8.79
N ALA A 22 -1.56 7.99 10.06
CA ALA A 22 -1.77 9.15 10.92
C ALA A 22 -0.47 9.85 11.32
N LEU A 23 0.63 9.12 11.49
CA LEU A 23 1.96 9.71 11.72
C LEU A 23 2.44 10.45 10.47
N PHE A 24 2.32 9.83 9.31
CA PHE A 24 2.74 10.44 8.05
C PHE A 24 1.88 11.66 7.65
N ALA A 25 0.60 11.68 8.02
CA ALA A 25 -0.24 12.86 7.85
C ALA A 25 0.17 14.05 8.75
N GLN A 26 0.77 13.78 9.91
CA GLN A 26 1.29 14.81 10.82
C GLN A 26 2.66 15.33 10.36
N ASP A 27 3.50 14.45 9.81
CA ASP A 27 4.79 14.81 9.22
C ASP A 27 4.96 14.17 7.82
N PRO A 28 4.63 14.92 6.74
CA PRO A 28 4.80 14.46 5.37
C PRO A 28 6.26 14.20 4.93
N ASN A 29 7.24 14.50 5.80
CA ASN A 29 8.65 14.15 5.59
C ASN A 29 9.06 12.85 6.31
N ASP A 30 8.18 12.24 7.11
CA ASP A 30 8.48 10.98 7.78
C ASP A 30 8.46 9.82 6.78
N SER A 31 9.63 9.56 6.19
CA SER A 31 9.82 8.47 5.24
C SER A 31 9.63 7.09 5.86
N TYR A 32 9.84 6.94 7.17
CA TYR A 32 9.60 5.67 7.87
C TYR A 32 8.10 5.38 7.95
N ALA A 33 7.31 6.36 8.38
CA ALA A 33 5.86 6.25 8.43
C ALA A 33 5.28 5.98 7.02
N ALA A 34 5.80 6.65 5.99
CA ALA A 34 5.40 6.40 4.60
C ALA A 34 5.67 4.96 4.14
N ILE A 35 6.89 4.45 4.38
CA ILE A 35 7.29 3.09 3.97
C ILE A 35 6.48 2.04 4.73
N ASN A 36 6.32 2.20 6.04
CA ASN A 36 5.54 1.27 6.87
C ASN A 36 4.07 1.25 6.42
N ALA A 37 3.45 2.42 6.18
CA ALA A 37 2.08 2.48 5.69
C ALA A 37 1.92 1.78 4.32
N LEU A 38 2.82 2.04 3.36
CA LEU A 38 2.79 1.36 2.05
C LEU A 38 2.95 -0.16 2.20
N ARG A 39 3.92 -0.60 3.01
CA ARG A 39 4.19 -2.02 3.27
C ARG A 39 2.99 -2.71 3.90
N ASP A 40 2.40 -2.11 4.93
CA ASP A 40 1.28 -2.71 5.65
C ASP A 40 0.03 -2.77 4.77
N ALA A 41 -0.21 -1.73 3.97
CA ALA A 41 -1.26 -1.73 2.96
C ALA A 41 -1.07 -2.86 1.94
N TYR A 42 0.16 -3.10 1.47
CA TYR A 42 0.47 -4.20 0.57
C TYR A 42 0.22 -5.56 1.24
N HIS A 43 0.73 -5.77 2.45
CA HIS A 43 0.60 -7.03 3.18
C HIS A 43 -0.85 -7.35 3.60
N LEU A 44 -1.68 -6.33 3.84
CA LEU A 44 -3.12 -6.51 4.13
C LEU A 44 -3.82 -7.31 3.04
N ARG A 45 -3.50 -7.06 1.76
CA ARG A 45 -4.05 -7.84 0.64
C ARG A 45 -3.73 -9.33 0.80
N GLU A 46 -2.49 -9.65 1.15
CA GLU A 46 -2.01 -11.03 1.23
C GLU A 46 -2.63 -11.74 2.43
N TRP A 47 -2.67 -11.06 3.58
CA TRP A 47 -3.21 -11.60 4.82
C TRP A 47 -4.71 -11.85 4.71
N ILE A 48 -5.47 -10.92 4.15
CA ILE A 48 -6.90 -11.13 3.89
C ILE A 48 -7.10 -12.36 3.01
N TRP A 49 -6.27 -12.55 1.99
CA TRP A 49 -6.38 -13.73 1.16
C TRP A 49 -6.11 -15.01 1.95
N HIS A 50 -4.93 -15.14 2.55
CA HIS A 50 -4.49 -16.38 3.18
C HIS A 50 -5.25 -16.73 4.47
N ASP A 51 -5.57 -15.73 5.30
CA ASP A 51 -6.19 -15.98 6.61
C ASP A 51 -7.72 -16.05 6.57
N ARG A 52 -8.35 -15.40 5.57
CA ARG A 52 -9.81 -15.22 5.53
C ARG A 52 -10.45 -15.79 4.28
N LEU A 53 -9.93 -15.43 3.10
CA LEU A 53 -10.62 -15.76 1.86
C LEU A 53 -10.27 -17.16 1.32
N GLN A 54 -9.03 -17.62 1.45
CA GLN A 54 -8.53 -18.82 0.76
C GLN A 54 -9.36 -20.07 1.05
N ALA A 55 -9.86 -20.22 2.29
CA ALA A 55 -10.65 -21.37 2.72
C ALA A 55 -12.17 -21.11 2.78
N ASP A 56 -12.65 -19.89 2.53
CA ASP A 56 -14.07 -19.53 2.67
C ASP A 56 -14.64 -18.95 1.36
N ALA A 57 -15.14 -19.84 0.50
CA ALA A 57 -15.81 -19.47 -0.76
C ALA A 57 -17.08 -18.62 -0.55
N GLY A 58 -17.75 -18.75 0.61
CA GLY A 58 -18.90 -17.94 0.96
C GLY A 58 -18.49 -16.50 1.25
N LEU A 59 -17.40 -16.30 1.99
CA LEU A 59 -16.82 -14.97 2.22
C LEU A 59 -16.25 -14.38 0.93
N GLN A 60 -15.59 -15.17 0.08
CA GLN A 60 -15.18 -14.72 -1.26
C GLN A 60 -16.38 -14.19 -2.05
N THR A 61 -17.50 -14.91 -2.08
CA THR A 61 -18.70 -14.47 -2.80
C THR A 61 -19.28 -13.17 -2.22
N ARG A 62 -19.29 -13.02 -0.89
CA ARG A 62 -19.79 -11.79 -0.23
C ARG A 62 -18.91 -10.57 -0.52
N VAL A 63 -17.60 -10.75 -0.64
CA VAL A 63 -16.63 -9.66 -0.86
C VAL A 63 -16.47 -9.35 -2.35
N MET A 64 -16.26 -10.39 -3.17
CA MET A 64 -15.88 -10.27 -4.57
C MET A 64 -17.05 -10.46 -5.55
N GLY A 65 -18.21 -10.91 -5.07
CA GLY A 65 -19.38 -11.25 -5.88
C GLY A 65 -19.38 -12.67 -6.47
N ALA A 66 -18.24 -13.37 -6.43
CA ALA A 66 -18.11 -14.76 -6.83
C ALA A 66 -16.88 -15.42 -6.15
N PRO A 67 -16.84 -16.76 -6.03
CA PRO A 67 -15.63 -17.48 -5.64
C PRO A 67 -14.51 -17.26 -6.66
N GLY A 68 -13.26 -17.35 -6.20
CA GLY A 68 -12.09 -17.14 -7.04
C GLY A 68 -10.81 -17.67 -6.41
N ASN A 69 -9.69 -17.18 -6.93
CA ASN A 69 -8.35 -17.46 -6.44
C ASN A 69 -7.63 -16.14 -6.12
N GLU A 70 -6.37 -16.24 -5.68
CA GLU A 70 -5.59 -15.05 -5.31
C GLU A 70 -5.43 -14.06 -6.46
N ALA A 71 -5.34 -14.54 -7.70
CA ALA A 71 -5.26 -13.68 -8.88
C ALA A 71 -6.56 -12.90 -9.11
N ALA A 72 -7.71 -13.54 -8.90
CA ALA A 72 -9.02 -12.88 -8.94
C ALA A 72 -9.14 -11.85 -7.81
N TRP A 73 -8.68 -12.18 -6.60
CA TRP A 73 -8.62 -11.25 -5.47
C TRP A 73 -7.74 -10.03 -5.78
N ASN A 74 -6.53 -10.26 -6.28
CA ASN A 74 -5.63 -9.18 -6.69
C ASN A 74 -6.27 -8.30 -7.78
N THR A 75 -6.96 -8.89 -8.74
CA THR A 75 -7.68 -8.14 -9.79
C THR A 75 -8.81 -7.30 -9.19
N TRP A 76 -9.58 -7.88 -8.27
CA TRP A 76 -10.66 -7.19 -7.57
C TRP A 76 -10.15 -5.98 -6.77
N VAL A 77 -9.08 -6.14 -5.97
CA VAL A 77 -8.48 -5.03 -5.20
C VAL A 77 -8.03 -3.91 -6.13
N ASN A 78 -7.30 -4.24 -7.20
CA ASN A 78 -6.80 -3.27 -8.17
C ASN A 78 -7.91 -2.58 -9.00
N SER A 79 -9.14 -3.09 -8.97
CA SER A 79 -10.31 -2.50 -9.64
C SER A 79 -11.13 -1.62 -8.69
N ASN A 80 -11.04 -1.86 -7.38
CA ASN A 80 -11.74 -1.09 -6.36
C ASN A 80 -10.84 -0.04 -5.66
N CYS A 81 -9.52 -0.17 -5.79
CA CYS A 81 -8.55 0.78 -5.28
C CYS A 81 -7.48 1.06 -6.36
N ASN A 82 -7.66 2.15 -7.11
CA ASN A 82 -6.77 2.51 -8.23
C ASN A 82 -5.31 2.74 -7.79
N ASP A 83 -5.12 3.31 -6.60
CA ASP A 83 -3.79 3.59 -6.06
C ASP A 83 -3.07 2.34 -5.53
N PHE A 84 -3.77 1.22 -5.35
CA PHE A 84 -3.16 -0.02 -4.88
C PHE A 84 -2.11 -0.57 -5.86
N LYS A 85 -2.28 -0.30 -7.16
CA LYS A 85 -1.26 -0.64 -8.18
C LYS A 85 0.08 0.05 -7.87
N LEU A 86 0.03 1.32 -7.50
CA LEU A 86 1.21 2.10 -7.13
C LEU A 86 1.81 1.60 -5.81
N VAL A 87 0.99 1.28 -4.81
CA VAL A 87 1.48 0.67 -3.56
C VAL A 87 2.29 -0.59 -3.85
N ARG A 88 1.74 -1.50 -4.66
CA ARG A 88 2.45 -2.73 -5.04
C ARG A 88 3.75 -2.46 -5.79
N GLU A 89 3.76 -1.51 -6.71
CA GLU A 89 4.98 -1.13 -7.43
C GLU A 89 6.04 -0.53 -6.49
N LEU A 90 5.63 0.31 -5.55
CA LEU A 90 6.51 0.91 -4.56
C LEU A 90 7.07 -0.13 -3.57
N CYS A 91 6.26 -1.10 -3.15
CA CYS A 91 6.69 -2.18 -2.26
C CYS A 91 7.49 -3.28 -2.97
N ASN A 92 7.36 -3.42 -4.29
CA ASN A 92 8.20 -4.32 -5.07
C ASN A 92 9.53 -3.66 -5.45
N GLY A 93 9.50 -2.39 -5.87
CA GLY A 93 10.68 -1.60 -6.24
C GLY A 93 11.55 -1.20 -5.05
N SER A 94 11.00 -1.18 -3.83
CA SER A 94 11.74 -0.96 -2.58
C SER A 94 12.77 -2.05 -2.25
N LYS A 95 12.85 -3.13 -3.03
CA LYS A 95 13.87 -4.18 -2.86
C LYS A 95 15.28 -3.75 -3.27
N HIS A 96 15.42 -2.60 -3.92
CA HIS A 96 16.69 -2.09 -4.44
C HIS A 96 16.96 -0.63 -4.04
N PHE A 97 16.74 -0.32 -2.75
CA PHE A 97 17.34 0.87 -2.15
C PHE A 97 18.83 0.63 -1.89
N GLU A 98 19.65 0.61 -2.95
CA GLU A 98 21.10 0.67 -2.77
C GLU A 98 21.52 2.14 -2.59
N PRO A 99 22.23 2.48 -1.50
CA PRO A 99 22.77 3.82 -1.32
C PRO A 99 23.84 4.10 -2.37
N ASP A 100 23.73 5.22 -3.08
CA ASP A 100 24.86 5.81 -3.82
C ASP A 100 25.98 6.15 -2.81
N THR A 101 27.23 5.99 -3.23
CA THR A 101 28.46 6.56 -2.65
C THR A 101 28.36 8.00 -2.10
N ASN A 102 27.34 8.79 -2.47
CA ASN A 102 27.08 10.15 -2.00
C ASN A 102 25.96 10.30 -0.95
N GLY A 103 25.37 9.20 -0.44
CA GLY A 103 24.36 9.26 0.63
C GLY A 103 22.96 9.71 0.18
N VAL A 104 22.70 9.78 -1.13
CA VAL A 104 21.37 10.01 -1.71
C VAL A 104 20.71 8.65 -1.97
N ILE A 105 19.54 8.43 -1.38
CA ILE A 105 18.75 7.20 -1.59
C ILE A 105 18.09 7.29 -2.97
N GLN A 106 18.71 6.71 -3.98
CA GLN A 106 18.11 6.60 -5.31
C GLN A 106 17.25 5.33 -5.37
N GLY A 107 15.95 5.48 -5.61
CA GLY A 107 15.07 4.34 -5.89
C GLY A 107 15.25 3.88 -7.32
N PHE A 108 15.81 2.68 -7.52
CA PHE A 108 15.77 1.99 -8.81
C PHE A 108 15.07 0.64 -8.66
N GLU A 109 14.24 0.25 -9.63
CA GLU A 109 14.44 -1.07 -10.24
C GLU A 109 13.93 -1.14 -11.68
N ARG A 110 14.56 -2.07 -12.41
CA ARG A 110 14.39 -2.46 -13.79
C ARG A 110 13.51 -3.72 -13.82
N SER A 111 12.23 -3.62 -14.20
CA SER A 111 11.55 -4.74 -14.88
C SER A 111 10.25 -4.32 -15.56
N THR A 112 10.08 -4.87 -16.74
CA THR A 112 9.13 -4.59 -17.82
C THR A 112 7.66 -4.81 -17.45
N LEU A 113 6.97 -3.73 -17.09
CA LEU A 113 5.63 -3.39 -17.58
C LEU A 113 5.67 -1.89 -17.89
N SER A 114 5.24 -1.51 -19.08
CA SER A 114 5.50 -0.21 -19.71
C SER A 114 5.01 1.00 -18.89
N GLY A 115 5.79 1.45 -17.91
CA GLY A 115 5.59 2.70 -17.15
C GLY A 115 5.57 2.56 -15.63
N GLY A 116 6.62 1.97 -15.01
CA GLY A 116 6.73 1.85 -13.56
C GLY A 116 6.85 3.20 -12.83
N ALA A 117 6.37 3.24 -11.59
CA ALA A 117 6.46 4.42 -10.74
C ALA A 117 7.90 4.78 -10.37
N ARG A 118 8.24 6.07 -10.45
CA ARG A 118 9.54 6.63 -10.04
C ARG A 118 9.35 7.59 -8.89
N LEU A 119 10.11 7.42 -7.81
CA LEU A 119 10.38 8.49 -6.85
C LEU A 119 11.25 9.52 -7.58
N SER A 120 10.82 10.79 -7.59
CA SER A 120 11.48 11.83 -8.38
C SER A 120 12.10 12.88 -7.47
N ASP A 121 13.43 12.86 -7.34
CA ASP A 121 14.21 13.89 -6.63
C ASP A 121 14.19 15.27 -7.32
N ASN A 122 13.73 15.32 -8.58
CA ASN A 122 13.68 16.54 -9.38
C ASN A 122 12.31 17.22 -9.39
N PHE A 123 11.34 16.73 -8.61
CA PHE A 123 10.07 17.40 -8.46
C PHE A 123 10.16 18.46 -7.35
N LYS A 124 10.64 19.66 -7.70
CA LYS A 124 10.58 20.82 -6.81
C LYS A 124 9.14 21.28 -6.67
N THR A 125 8.46 20.82 -5.65
CA THR A 125 7.23 21.43 -5.17
C THR A 125 7.55 22.37 -4.01
N SER A 126 6.65 23.30 -3.73
CA SER A 126 6.80 24.24 -2.60
C SER A 126 6.59 23.57 -1.24
N ASP A 127 6.13 22.32 -1.22
CA ASP A 127 5.90 21.52 -0.03
C ASP A 127 6.94 20.39 0.09
N ALA A 128 7.45 20.18 1.30
CA ALA A 128 8.39 19.11 1.61
C ALA A 128 7.63 17.77 1.71
N SER A 129 7.14 17.27 0.57
CA SER A 129 6.34 16.04 0.47
C SER A 129 7.00 15.04 -0.48
N PHE A 130 6.77 13.74 -0.27
CA PHE A 130 7.18 12.70 -1.22
C PHE A 130 6.21 12.55 -2.40
N TYR A 131 6.75 12.41 -3.61
CA TYR A 131 5.99 12.24 -4.85
C TYR A 131 6.43 11.01 -5.64
N VAL A 132 5.46 10.40 -6.31
CA VAL A 132 5.67 9.36 -7.32
C VAL A 132 4.99 9.74 -8.61
N ARG A 133 5.54 9.30 -9.74
CA ARG A 133 4.86 9.44 -11.03
C ARG A 133 4.22 8.13 -11.43
N ASP A 134 3.02 8.17 -11.97
CA ASP A 134 2.39 6.99 -12.58
C ASP A 134 2.89 6.76 -14.02
N LYS A 135 2.39 5.70 -14.66
CA LYS A 135 2.71 5.35 -16.07
C LYS A 135 2.40 6.44 -17.09
N ASN A 136 1.51 7.38 -16.76
CA ASN A 136 1.14 8.52 -17.60
C ASN A 136 1.96 9.76 -17.25
N ASN A 137 3.01 9.61 -16.44
CA ASN A 137 3.88 10.68 -15.95
C ASN A 137 3.17 11.68 -15.02
N ILE A 138 2.00 11.32 -14.47
CA ILE A 138 1.24 12.16 -13.55
C ILE A 138 1.85 12.03 -12.16
N ALA A 139 2.24 13.15 -11.55
CA ALA A 139 2.75 13.19 -10.19
C ALA A 139 1.60 13.02 -9.17
N LYS A 140 1.83 12.15 -8.19
CA LYS A 140 0.94 11.89 -7.05
C LYS A 140 1.74 11.99 -5.76
N ARG A 141 1.15 12.58 -4.72
CA ARG A 141 1.77 12.61 -3.38
C ARG A 141 1.64 11.23 -2.76
N ILE A 142 2.68 10.77 -2.08
CA ILE A 142 2.61 9.52 -1.30
C ILE A 142 1.54 9.64 -0.21
N ALA A 143 1.36 10.83 0.37
CA ALA A 143 0.34 11.06 1.40
C ALA A 143 -1.09 10.79 0.87
N ASP A 144 -1.39 11.23 -0.35
CA ASP A 144 -2.69 10.99 -0.98
C ASP A 144 -2.88 9.50 -1.27
N ILE A 145 -1.84 8.81 -1.76
CA ILE A 145 -1.85 7.36 -2.02
C ILE A 145 -2.12 6.58 -0.72
N VAL A 146 -1.37 6.88 0.34
CA VAL A 146 -1.51 6.23 1.66
C VAL A 146 -2.92 6.47 2.21
N SER A 147 -3.41 7.70 2.18
CA SER A 147 -4.76 8.03 2.64
C SER A 147 -5.84 7.29 1.87
N ASN A 148 -5.74 7.24 0.53
CA ASN A 148 -6.75 6.57 -0.30
C ASN A 148 -6.79 5.06 -0.04
N VAL A 149 -5.63 4.44 0.15
CA VAL A 149 -5.52 3.00 0.37
C VAL A 149 -5.94 2.61 1.80
N GLU A 150 -5.59 3.42 2.80
CA GLU A 150 -6.09 3.28 4.17
C GLU A 150 -7.63 3.37 4.23
N THR A 151 -8.19 4.36 3.54
CA THR A 151 -9.64 4.55 3.48
C THR A 151 -10.33 3.38 2.78
N PHE A 152 -9.75 2.87 1.70
CA PHE A 152 -10.24 1.66 1.03
C PHE A 152 -10.27 0.46 1.97
N TRP A 153 -9.17 0.17 2.67
CA TRP A 153 -9.12 -0.98 3.59
C TRP A 153 -10.10 -0.85 4.74
N ARG A 154 -10.22 0.34 5.34
CA ARG A 154 -11.21 0.58 6.40
C ARG A 154 -12.63 0.34 5.94
N LYS A 155 -12.98 0.86 4.76
CA LYS A 155 -14.30 0.64 4.18
C LYS A 155 -14.56 -0.85 3.96
N LEU A 156 -13.56 -1.58 3.45
CA LEU A 156 -13.69 -3.01 3.22
C LEU A 156 -13.96 -3.79 4.51
N PHE A 157 -13.21 -3.53 5.59
CA PHE A 157 -13.43 -4.19 6.88
C PHE A 157 -14.76 -3.80 7.52
N HIS A 158 -15.18 -2.55 7.35
CA HIS A 158 -16.49 -2.08 7.81
C HIS A 158 -17.63 -2.83 7.11
N ASP A 159 -17.57 -2.94 5.77
CA ASP A 159 -18.62 -3.55 4.97
C ASP A 159 -18.62 -5.09 5.08
N HIS A 160 -17.47 -5.67 5.43
CA HIS A 160 -17.31 -7.12 5.57
C HIS A 160 -16.62 -7.46 6.91
N PRO A 161 -17.36 -7.46 8.04
CA PRO A 161 -16.79 -7.77 9.36
C PRO A 161 -16.16 -9.16 9.47
N GLY A 162 -16.51 -10.10 8.58
CA GLY A 162 -15.88 -11.42 8.50
C GLY A 162 -14.42 -11.40 8.05
N LEU A 163 -13.90 -10.25 7.60
CA LEU A 163 -12.47 -10.05 7.32
C LEU A 163 -11.64 -9.72 8.56
N ALA A 164 -12.31 -9.33 9.66
CA ALA A 164 -11.65 -8.89 10.87
C ALA A 164 -10.85 -10.00 11.58
#